data_AF-A0A7W1GQ36-F1
#
_entry.id   AF-A0A7W1GQ36-F1
#
_cell.length_a   1.000
_cell.length_b   1.000
_cell.length_c   1.000
_cell.angle_alpha   90.00
_cell.angle_beta   90.00
_cell.angle_gamma   90.00
#
_symmetry.space_group_name_H-M   'P 1'
#
loop_
_entity.id
_entity.type
_entity.pdbx_description
1 polymer ?
#
loop_
_entity_poly.entity_id
_entity_poly.type
_entity_poly.pdbx_seq_one_letter_code
_entity_poly.pdbx_strand_id
1 'polypeptide(L)'
;VVRALLDGWAYVARTPLVRGLVAGVVGAFAAGGVVIGLSRVLVDDLGAGDTGYGVLFGAVFAGLGAGMWRGPRLLRGITRRRLFGLALVAAGLVLVVLSLVSDMVLAAVLTFLLGFCAGVAWITGYTLLGLELATEVRGRTFALVQSMVRLALALTLAAGPLLAGLVGRNRVQITDEAGLTFGGVQVAFLVAGVLAAGVGVASFRSMNDRPGVSVLAELRQRARSATYAPAGLFVALEGGEGAGKSTQARRLADVLGARGLDVVLTREPGDTAVGRSVRDVVLDPATGVLSARTEALLYAADKAEHVARVVRPALDRGEVVVTDRYVDSTLAYQGAGRELTVQEVERVARWATEQLRPHLTVLLDLPVEEGLRRVGHLDRGHDRIEQEPVEFHRRVRDHFRVLAEADPEHYLVVDATLPDDEVHDLVLARVDELLQQTGPT
;
A
#
# COMPACT_ATOMS: atom_id res chain seq x y z
N VAL A 1 -16.78 -7.55 39.86
CA VAL A 1 -16.61 -8.30 38.59
C VAL A 1 -17.84 -8.20 37.70
N VAL A 2 -19.05 -8.60 38.14
CA VAL A 2 -20.28 -8.55 37.31
C VAL A 2 -20.64 -7.14 36.82
N ARG A 3 -20.60 -6.09 37.66
CA ARG A 3 -20.82 -4.70 37.22
C ARG A 3 -19.80 -4.24 36.17
N ALA A 4 -18.52 -4.58 36.35
CA ALA A 4 -17.46 -4.25 35.40
C ALA A 4 -17.64 -4.94 34.02
N LEU A 5 -18.25 -6.13 34.00
CA LEU A 5 -18.62 -6.83 32.76
C LEU A 5 -19.84 -6.18 32.09
N LEU A 6 -20.85 -5.79 32.87
CA LEU A 6 -22.05 -5.11 32.36
C LEU A 6 -21.71 -3.72 31.77
N ASP A 7 -20.84 -2.96 32.42
CA ASP A 7 -20.38 -1.65 31.95
C ASP A 7 -19.56 -1.77 30.65
N GLY A 8 -18.72 -2.80 30.55
CA GLY A 8 -17.98 -3.13 29.32
C GLY A 8 -18.93 -3.50 28.17
N TRP A 9 -19.96 -4.30 28.43
CA TRP A 9 -20.93 -4.72 27.42
C TRP A 9 -21.81 -3.55 26.95
N ALA A 10 -22.23 -2.68 27.86
CA ALA A 10 -22.97 -1.46 27.53
C ALA A 10 -22.16 -0.51 26.64
N TYR A 11 -20.85 -0.39 26.87
CA TYR A 11 -19.96 0.42 26.03
C TYR A 11 -19.77 -0.17 24.62
N VAL A 12 -19.56 -1.50 24.54
CA VAL A 12 -19.47 -2.23 23.26
C VAL A 12 -20.76 -2.08 22.45
N ALA A 13 -21.93 -2.16 23.10
CA ALA A 13 -23.22 -2.05 22.44
C ALA A 13 -23.49 -0.64 21.86
N ARG A 14 -23.00 0.42 22.53
CA ARG A 14 -23.22 1.82 22.12
C ARG A 14 -22.34 2.28 20.97
N THR A 15 -21.16 1.68 20.79
CA THR A 15 -20.19 2.12 19.78
C THR A 15 -20.19 1.17 18.58
N PRO A 16 -20.70 1.58 17.40
CA PRO A 16 -20.81 0.70 16.22
C PRO A 16 -19.48 0.05 15.83
N LEU A 17 -18.39 0.79 15.94
CA LEU A 17 -17.05 0.33 15.59
C LEU A 17 -16.55 -0.73 16.57
N VAL A 18 -16.65 -0.48 17.88
CA VAL A 18 -16.25 -1.44 18.91
C VAL A 18 -17.09 -2.71 18.81
N ARG A 19 -18.39 -2.62 18.53
CA ARG A 19 -19.26 -3.78 18.28
C ARG A 19 -18.80 -4.61 17.08
N GLY A 20 -18.50 -3.97 15.95
CA GLY A 20 -17.97 -4.64 14.75
C GLY A 20 -16.62 -5.30 15.00
N LEU A 21 -15.79 -4.67 15.83
CA LEU A 21 -14.47 -5.16 16.23
C LEU A 21 -14.55 -6.37 17.16
N VAL A 22 -15.38 -6.31 18.20
CA VAL A 22 -15.60 -7.43 19.13
C VAL A 22 -16.24 -8.62 18.41
N ALA A 23 -17.29 -8.39 17.61
CA ALA A 23 -17.92 -9.44 16.83
C ALA A 23 -16.93 -10.09 15.85
N GLY A 24 -16.08 -9.29 15.19
CA GLY A 24 -15.07 -9.79 14.27
C GLY A 24 -13.98 -10.62 14.95
N VAL A 25 -13.46 -10.17 16.10
CA VAL A 25 -12.44 -10.92 16.86
C VAL A 25 -13.02 -12.25 17.34
N VAL A 26 -14.23 -12.24 17.89
CA VAL A 26 -14.90 -13.47 18.35
C VAL A 26 -15.17 -14.42 17.18
N GLY A 27 -15.61 -13.89 16.03
CA GLY A 27 -15.84 -14.67 14.81
C GLY A 27 -14.57 -15.33 14.25
N ALA A 28 -13.43 -14.62 14.25
CA ALA A 28 -12.14 -15.18 13.79
C ALA A 28 -11.72 -16.41 14.60
N PHE A 29 -11.82 -16.31 15.92
CA PHE A 29 -11.43 -17.40 16.82
C PHE A 29 -12.45 -18.53 16.82
N ALA A 30 -13.74 -18.24 16.66
CA ALA A 30 -14.74 -19.27 16.41
C ALA A 30 -14.41 -20.09 15.15
N ALA A 31 -14.07 -19.43 14.04
CA ALA A 31 -13.70 -20.12 12.80
C ALA A 31 -12.46 -21.02 12.98
N GLY A 32 -11.41 -20.53 13.65
CA GLY A 32 -10.22 -21.34 13.97
C GLY A 32 -10.54 -22.50 14.93
N GLY A 33 -11.40 -22.27 15.91
CA GLY A 33 -11.85 -23.29 16.86
C GLY A 33 -12.64 -24.43 16.21
N VAL A 34 -13.46 -24.13 15.20
CA VAL A 34 -14.16 -25.17 14.41
C VAL A 34 -13.15 -26.07 13.69
N VAL A 35 -12.11 -25.51 13.07
CA VAL A 35 -11.08 -26.32 12.39
C VAL A 35 -10.31 -27.21 13.36
N ILE A 36 -9.92 -26.70 14.52
CA ILE A 36 -9.25 -27.50 15.55
C ILE A 36 -10.19 -28.57 16.12
N GLY A 37 -11.46 -28.22 16.37
CA GLY A 37 -12.45 -29.16 16.91
C GLY A 37 -12.78 -30.31 15.95
N LEU A 38 -12.73 -30.05 14.64
CA LEU A 38 -13.04 -31.04 13.60
C LEU A 38 -11.82 -31.69 12.96
N SER A 39 -10.60 -31.23 13.25
CA SER A 39 -9.39 -31.70 12.57
C SER A 39 -9.18 -33.20 12.71
N ARG A 40 -9.53 -33.80 13.86
CA ARG A 40 -9.42 -35.25 14.06
C ARG A 40 -10.36 -36.02 13.12
N VAL A 41 -11.63 -35.60 13.06
CA VAL A 41 -12.62 -36.22 12.17
C VAL A 41 -12.27 -36.00 10.71
N LEU A 42 -11.78 -34.80 10.36
CA LEU A 42 -11.29 -34.49 9.00
C LEU A 42 -10.12 -35.40 8.60
N VAL A 43 -9.16 -35.60 9.49
CA VAL A 43 -7.98 -36.43 9.23
C VAL A 43 -8.33 -37.90 9.08
N ASP A 44 -9.30 -38.38 9.87
CA ASP A 44 -9.86 -39.72 9.74
C ASP A 44 -10.62 -39.89 8.41
N ASP A 45 -11.39 -38.87 7.99
CA ASP A 45 -12.07 -38.84 6.69
C ASP A 45 -11.07 -38.84 5.51
N LEU A 46 -9.91 -38.19 5.67
CA LEU A 46 -8.86 -38.09 4.67
C LEU A 46 -7.84 -39.25 4.71
N GLY A 47 -7.97 -40.19 5.66
CA GLY A 47 -7.09 -41.36 5.78
C GLY A 47 -5.64 -41.05 6.18
N ALA A 48 -5.39 -39.95 6.87
CA ALA A 48 -4.04 -39.46 7.15
C ALA A 48 -3.51 -39.79 8.57
N GLY A 49 -4.35 -40.34 9.44
CA GLY A 49 -3.99 -40.79 10.80
C GLY A 49 -3.42 -39.68 11.71
N ASP A 50 -2.85 -40.05 12.85
CA ASP A 50 -2.39 -39.08 13.86
C ASP A 50 -1.36 -38.07 13.32
N THR A 51 -0.56 -38.45 12.32
CA THR A 51 0.39 -37.54 11.65
C THR A 51 -0.34 -36.41 10.92
N GLY A 52 -1.44 -36.71 10.23
CA GLY A 52 -2.27 -35.69 9.57
C GLY A 52 -2.84 -34.67 10.56
N TYR A 53 -3.26 -35.12 11.74
CA TYR A 53 -3.72 -34.23 12.81
C TYR A 53 -2.62 -33.27 13.27
N GLY A 54 -1.41 -33.78 13.49
CA GLY A 54 -0.25 -32.96 13.84
C GLY A 54 0.08 -31.90 12.78
N VAL A 55 -0.03 -32.27 11.49
CA VAL A 55 0.20 -31.34 10.36
C VAL A 55 -0.85 -30.23 10.34
N LEU A 56 -2.14 -30.55 10.45
CA LEU A 56 -3.20 -29.52 10.45
C LEU A 56 -3.10 -28.59 11.66
N PHE A 57 -2.83 -29.16 12.84
CA PHE A 57 -2.65 -28.39 14.06
C PHE A 57 -1.45 -27.44 13.92
N GLY A 58 -0.30 -27.96 13.48
CA GLY A 58 0.90 -27.16 13.21
C GLY A 58 0.66 -26.07 12.16
N ALA A 59 -0.07 -26.39 11.08
CA ALA A 59 -0.37 -25.46 10.00
C ALA A 59 -1.18 -24.25 10.48
N VAL A 60 -2.25 -24.45 11.28
CA VAL A 60 -3.07 -23.33 11.82
C VAL A 60 -2.23 -22.39 12.68
N PHE A 61 -1.39 -22.93 13.58
CA PHE A 61 -0.59 -22.09 14.48
C PHE A 61 0.60 -21.43 13.78
N ALA A 62 1.25 -22.13 12.85
CA ALA A 62 2.29 -21.55 12.00
C ALA A 62 1.72 -20.42 11.13
N GLY A 63 0.54 -20.64 10.55
CA GLY A 63 -0.22 -19.62 9.84
C GLY A 63 -0.52 -18.42 10.71
N LEU A 64 -1.06 -18.64 11.92
CA LEU A 64 -1.36 -17.59 12.90
C LEU A 64 -0.13 -16.74 13.21
N GLY A 65 0.99 -17.36 13.54
CA GLY A 65 2.26 -16.66 13.81
C GLY A 65 2.77 -15.87 12.60
N ALA A 66 2.74 -16.48 11.42
CA ALA A 66 3.12 -15.81 10.17
C ALA A 66 2.21 -14.61 9.85
N GLY A 67 0.90 -14.75 10.08
CA GLY A 67 -0.09 -13.68 9.91
C GLY A 67 0.14 -12.51 10.87
N MET A 68 0.46 -12.80 12.13
CA MET A 68 0.79 -11.76 13.12
C MET A 68 2.08 -11.01 12.76
N TRP A 69 3.09 -11.72 12.23
CA TRP A 69 4.40 -11.14 11.93
C TRP A 69 4.46 -10.41 10.59
N ARG A 70 3.99 -11.04 9.50
CA ARG A 70 4.07 -10.52 8.14
C ARG A 70 2.81 -9.81 7.67
N GLY A 71 1.65 -10.11 8.24
CA GLY A 71 0.35 -9.59 7.80
C GLY A 71 0.30 -8.06 7.64
N PRO A 72 0.57 -7.29 8.70
CA PRO A 72 0.58 -5.82 8.61
C PRO A 72 1.66 -5.25 7.67
N ARG A 73 2.72 -6.01 7.39
CA ARG A 73 3.82 -5.59 6.49
C ARG A 73 3.49 -5.86 5.02
N LEU A 74 2.89 -7.01 4.72
CA LEU A 74 2.46 -7.40 3.37
C LEU A 74 1.39 -6.47 2.81
N LEU A 75 0.59 -5.86 3.68
CA LEU A 75 -0.53 -4.99 3.31
C LEU A 75 -0.32 -3.54 3.76
N ARG A 76 0.94 -3.07 3.72
CA ARG A 76 1.32 -1.67 3.98
C ARG A 76 0.49 -0.74 3.08
N GLY A 77 -0.29 0.13 3.70
CA GLY A 77 -1.11 1.14 3.03
C GLY A 77 -2.61 0.83 2.96
N ILE A 78 -3.11 -0.35 3.33
CA ILE A 78 -4.54 -0.52 3.65
C ILE A 78 -4.75 -0.03 5.08
N THR A 79 -5.84 0.70 5.34
CA THR A 79 -6.15 1.15 6.70
C THR A 79 -6.38 -0.06 7.61
N ARG A 80 -5.90 0.01 8.86
CA ARG A 80 -6.02 -1.10 9.83
C ARG A 80 -7.49 -1.57 9.97
N ARG A 81 -8.44 -0.64 9.91
CA ARG A 81 -9.88 -0.93 9.95
C ARG A 81 -10.36 -1.82 8.80
N ARG A 82 -9.92 -1.55 7.56
CA ARG A 82 -10.27 -2.34 6.37
C ARG A 82 -9.51 -3.67 6.32
N LEU A 83 -8.23 -3.66 6.70
CA LEU A 83 -7.40 -4.85 6.79
C LEU A 83 -8.03 -5.91 7.71
N PHE A 84 -8.54 -5.48 8.87
CA PHE A 84 -9.25 -6.34 9.81
C PHE A 84 -10.46 -7.03 9.16
N GLY A 85 -11.36 -6.26 8.55
CA GLY A 85 -12.56 -6.82 7.91
C GLY A 85 -12.23 -7.74 6.73
N LEU A 86 -11.25 -7.39 5.90
CA LEU A 86 -10.81 -8.22 4.77
C LEU A 86 -10.22 -9.56 5.23
N ALA A 87 -9.40 -9.54 6.29
CA ALA A 87 -8.83 -10.76 6.85
C ALA A 87 -9.92 -11.71 7.38
N LEU A 88 -10.99 -11.20 7.98
CA LEU A 88 -12.13 -12.00 8.42
C LEU A 88 -12.91 -12.61 7.27
N VAL A 89 -13.20 -11.83 6.22
CA VAL A 89 -13.87 -12.33 5.02
C VAL A 89 -13.03 -13.42 4.36
N ALA A 90 -11.72 -13.18 4.22
CA ALA A 90 -10.79 -14.16 3.66
C ALA A 90 -10.75 -15.44 4.50
N ALA A 91 -10.70 -15.35 5.83
CA ALA A 91 -10.77 -16.52 6.72
C ALA A 91 -12.06 -17.34 6.50
N GLY A 92 -13.22 -16.66 6.42
CA GLY A 92 -14.50 -17.34 6.14
C GLY A 92 -14.53 -18.03 4.78
N LEU A 93 -14.02 -17.37 3.72
CA LEU A 93 -13.93 -17.96 2.38
C LEU A 93 -12.98 -19.15 2.34
N VAL A 94 -11.82 -19.06 3.00
CA VAL A 94 -10.87 -20.18 3.10
C VAL A 94 -11.51 -21.38 3.79
N LEU A 95 -12.31 -21.15 4.81
CA LEU A 95 -13.04 -22.22 5.50
C LEU A 95 -14.13 -22.85 4.62
N VAL A 96 -14.82 -22.05 3.79
CA VAL A 96 -15.74 -22.58 2.75
C VAL A 96 -14.97 -23.43 1.73
N VAL A 97 -13.81 -22.98 1.25
CA VAL A 97 -12.99 -23.77 0.32
C VAL A 97 -12.52 -25.07 1.00
N LEU A 98 -12.10 -25.01 2.26
CA LEU A 98 -11.69 -26.19 3.03
C LEU A 98 -12.82 -27.25 3.12
N SER A 99 -14.09 -26.82 3.12
CA SER A 99 -15.24 -27.76 3.09
C SER A 99 -15.34 -28.59 1.82
N LEU A 100 -14.73 -28.15 0.73
CA LEU A 100 -14.75 -28.82 -0.58
C LEU A 100 -13.53 -29.70 -0.82
N VAL A 101 -12.54 -29.65 0.08
CA VAL A 101 -11.27 -30.33 -0.12
C VAL A 101 -11.34 -31.76 0.40
N SER A 102 -10.89 -32.69 -0.43
CA SER A 102 -10.74 -34.12 -0.10
C SER A 102 -9.29 -34.59 -0.13
N ASP A 103 -8.34 -33.64 -0.18
CA ASP A 103 -6.90 -33.89 -0.20
C ASP A 103 -6.22 -33.32 1.05
N MET A 104 -5.38 -34.11 1.70
CA MET A 104 -4.72 -33.71 2.96
C MET A 104 -3.71 -32.58 2.77
N VAL A 105 -2.97 -32.56 1.66
CA VAL A 105 -1.97 -31.51 1.41
C VAL A 105 -2.66 -30.18 1.21
N LEU A 106 -3.71 -30.15 0.39
CA LEU A 106 -4.51 -28.95 0.17
C LEU A 106 -5.23 -28.51 1.46
N ALA A 107 -5.72 -29.46 2.27
CA ALA A 107 -6.30 -29.15 3.58
C ALA A 107 -5.28 -28.48 4.51
N ALA A 108 -4.04 -28.97 4.55
CA ALA A 108 -2.97 -28.36 5.34
C ALA A 108 -2.62 -26.93 4.86
N VAL A 109 -2.52 -26.72 3.55
CA VAL A 109 -2.25 -25.38 2.97
C VAL A 109 -3.37 -24.39 3.29
N LEU A 110 -4.63 -24.78 3.12
CA LEU A 110 -5.77 -23.93 3.45
C LEU A 110 -5.88 -23.69 4.96
N THR A 111 -5.54 -24.68 5.78
CA THR A 111 -5.48 -24.55 7.24
C THR A 111 -4.41 -23.54 7.66
N PHE A 112 -3.24 -23.55 7.01
CA PHE A 112 -2.23 -22.51 7.18
C PHE A 112 -2.75 -21.12 6.77
N LEU A 113 -3.40 -21.02 5.61
CA LEU A 113 -3.95 -19.75 5.12
C LEU A 113 -5.04 -19.20 6.04
N LEU A 114 -5.90 -20.07 6.58
CA LEU A 114 -6.89 -19.72 7.59
C LEU A 114 -6.22 -19.16 8.84
N GLY A 115 -5.18 -19.84 9.34
CA GLY A 115 -4.35 -19.37 10.44
C GLY A 115 -3.75 -17.99 10.15
N PHE A 116 -3.20 -17.79 8.95
CA PHE A 116 -2.64 -16.51 8.51
C PHE A 116 -3.68 -15.39 8.54
N CYS A 117 -4.87 -15.60 7.97
CA CYS A 117 -5.96 -14.64 8.00
C CYS A 117 -6.41 -14.34 9.44
N ALA A 118 -6.55 -15.36 10.30
CA ALA A 118 -6.87 -15.18 11.70
C ALA A 118 -5.78 -14.39 12.45
N GLY A 119 -4.51 -14.61 12.14
CA GLY A 119 -3.36 -13.91 12.74
C GLY A 119 -3.34 -12.42 12.37
N VAL A 120 -3.59 -12.12 11.09
CA VAL A 120 -3.77 -10.74 10.60
C VAL A 120 -4.94 -10.06 11.32
N ALA A 121 -6.10 -10.74 11.40
CA ALA A 121 -7.29 -10.21 12.08
C ALA A 121 -7.02 -9.97 13.57
N TRP A 122 -6.33 -10.89 14.26
CA TRP A 122 -6.01 -10.75 15.68
C TRP A 122 -5.10 -9.56 15.96
N ILE A 123 -3.94 -9.45 15.31
CA ILE A 123 -2.99 -8.38 15.60
C ILE A 123 -3.59 -7.00 15.26
N THR A 124 -4.34 -6.94 14.15
CA THR A 124 -4.99 -5.71 13.70
C THR A 124 -6.12 -5.33 14.64
N GLY A 125 -6.95 -6.29 15.04
CA GLY A 125 -8.07 -6.06 15.95
C GLY A 125 -7.63 -5.66 17.36
N TYR A 126 -6.59 -6.32 17.88
CA TYR A 126 -5.97 -5.99 19.17
C TYR A 126 -5.41 -4.57 19.17
N THR A 127 -4.72 -4.19 18.08
CA THR A 127 -4.17 -2.84 17.92
C THR A 127 -5.29 -1.80 17.85
N LEU A 128 -6.36 -2.07 17.09
CA LEU A 128 -7.51 -1.16 16.98
C LEU A 128 -8.22 -0.97 18.31
N LEU A 129 -8.46 -2.05 19.07
CA LEU A 129 -9.04 -1.96 20.42
C LEU A 129 -8.19 -1.07 21.33
N GLY A 130 -6.86 -1.19 21.27
CA GLY A 130 -5.95 -0.37 22.06
C GLY A 130 -6.04 1.13 21.73
N LEU A 131 -6.24 1.46 20.45
CA LEU A 131 -6.31 2.84 19.95
C LEU A 131 -7.67 3.50 20.18
N GLU A 132 -8.76 2.75 20.10
CA GLU A 132 -10.12 3.31 20.19
C GLU A 132 -10.66 3.42 21.62
N LEU A 133 -10.08 2.66 22.56
CA LEU A 133 -10.57 2.64 23.94
C LEU A 133 -9.89 3.72 24.80
N ALA A 134 -10.73 4.54 25.44
CA ALA A 134 -10.31 5.43 26.52
C ALA A 134 -9.61 4.63 27.63
N THR A 135 -8.58 5.24 28.23
CA THR A 135 -7.71 4.63 29.24
C THR A 135 -8.49 4.00 30.40
N GLU A 136 -9.63 4.61 30.78
CA GLU A 136 -10.50 4.20 31.89
C GLU A 136 -11.27 2.88 31.67
N VAL A 137 -11.63 2.58 30.42
CA VAL A 137 -12.42 1.37 30.07
C VAL A 137 -11.60 0.31 29.33
N ARG A 138 -10.36 0.64 28.95
CA ARG A 138 -9.47 -0.22 28.17
C ARG A 138 -9.30 -1.59 28.83
N GLY A 139 -8.82 -1.65 30.07
CA GLY A 139 -8.55 -2.92 30.76
C GLY A 139 -9.79 -3.82 30.89
N ARG A 140 -10.96 -3.24 31.22
CA ARG A 140 -12.22 -3.98 31.34
C ARG A 140 -12.69 -4.56 30.01
N THR A 141 -12.59 -3.76 28.95
CA THR A 141 -13.02 -4.18 27.61
C THR A 141 -12.10 -5.26 27.06
N PHE A 142 -10.78 -5.16 27.26
CA PHE A 142 -9.84 -6.22 26.88
C PHE A 142 -10.13 -7.54 27.62
N ALA A 143 -10.41 -7.49 28.92
CA ALA A 143 -10.77 -8.68 29.69
C ALA A 143 -12.08 -9.33 29.20
N LEU A 144 -13.09 -8.52 28.85
CA LEU A 144 -14.34 -8.99 28.26
C LEU A 144 -14.09 -9.68 26.91
N VAL A 145 -13.35 -9.02 26.01
CA VAL A 145 -13.02 -9.58 24.67
C VAL A 145 -12.26 -10.89 24.80
N GLN A 146 -11.25 -10.98 25.67
CA GLN A 146 -10.51 -12.22 25.89
C GLN A 146 -11.40 -13.34 26.46
N SER A 147 -12.32 -13.00 27.34
CA SER A 147 -13.28 -13.98 27.89
C SER A 147 -14.24 -14.48 26.80
N MET A 148 -14.74 -13.59 25.95
CA MET A 148 -15.58 -13.96 24.80
C MET A 148 -14.83 -14.83 23.79
N VAL A 149 -13.56 -14.53 23.52
CA VAL A 149 -12.70 -15.35 22.64
C VAL A 149 -12.52 -16.76 23.21
N ARG A 150 -12.19 -16.88 24.50
CA ARG A 150 -12.06 -18.19 25.16
C ARG A 150 -13.38 -18.98 25.14
N LEU A 151 -14.50 -18.31 25.40
CA LEU A 151 -15.83 -18.93 25.36
C LEU A 151 -16.17 -19.40 23.94
N ALA A 152 -15.92 -18.59 22.93
CA ALA A 152 -16.17 -18.94 21.54
C ALA A 152 -15.29 -20.11 21.06
N LEU A 153 -14.02 -20.15 21.45
CA LEU A 153 -13.15 -21.31 21.22
C LEU A 153 -13.71 -22.56 21.90
N ALA A 154 -14.03 -22.50 23.19
CA ALA A 154 -14.58 -23.64 23.91
C ALA A 154 -15.89 -24.15 23.30
N LEU A 155 -16.80 -23.24 22.92
CA LEU A 155 -18.07 -23.57 22.30
C LEU A 155 -17.87 -24.23 20.93
N THR A 156 -16.97 -23.72 20.11
CA THR A 156 -16.71 -24.27 18.77
C THR A 156 -15.98 -25.61 18.81
N LEU A 157 -15.06 -25.81 19.75
CA LEU A 157 -14.42 -27.10 19.98
C LEU A 157 -15.44 -28.17 20.43
N ALA A 158 -16.42 -27.80 21.25
CA ALA A 158 -17.46 -28.73 21.70
C ALA A 158 -18.56 -28.97 20.65
N ALA A 159 -19.02 -27.91 19.99
CA ALA A 159 -20.12 -27.98 19.04
C ALA A 159 -19.72 -28.57 17.69
N GLY A 160 -18.46 -28.39 17.26
CA GLY A 160 -17.97 -28.90 15.98
C GLY A 160 -18.23 -30.39 15.79
N PRO A 161 -17.67 -31.27 16.64
CA PRO A 161 -17.89 -32.71 16.57
C PRO A 161 -19.37 -33.11 16.67
N LEU A 162 -20.16 -32.42 17.49
CA LEU A 162 -21.59 -32.68 17.63
C LEU A 162 -22.35 -32.38 16.33
N LEU A 163 -22.08 -31.24 15.71
CA LEU A 163 -22.69 -30.85 14.43
C LEU A 163 -22.26 -31.80 13.30
N ALA A 164 -20.99 -32.21 13.26
CA ALA A 164 -20.53 -33.19 12.29
C ALA A 164 -21.18 -34.57 12.51
N GLY A 165 -21.33 -34.99 13.76
CA GLY A 165 -21.99 -36.25 14.12
C GLY A 165 -23.48 -36.27 13.76
N LEU A 166 -24.20 -35.16 13.95
CA LEU A 166 -25.63 -35.04 13.63
C LEU A 166 -25.93 -35.19 12.13
N VAL A 167 -25.02 -34.73 11.27
CA VAL A 167 -25.20 -34.83 9.81
C VAL A 167 -24.88 -36.24 9.30
N GLY A 168 -23.90 -36.92 9.93
CA GLY A 168 -23.43 -38.23 9.50
C GLY A 168 -22.65 -38.20 8.18
N ARG A 169 -22.46 -39.36 7.55
CA ARG A 169 -21.87 -39.50 6.20
C ARG A 169 -22.98 -39.75 5.19
N ASN A 170 -23.28 -38.77 4.34
CA ASN A 170 -24.31 -38.89 3.31
C ASN A 170 -23.65 -38.99 1.93
N ARG A 171 -24.02 -40.00 1.15
CA ARG A 171 -23.54 -40.19 -0.22
C ARG A 171 -24.65 -39.81 -1.19
N VAL A 172 -24.45 -38.74 -1.96
CA VAL A 172 -25.37 -38.32 -3.01
C VAL A 172 -24.80 -38.79 -4.34
N GLN A 173 -25.41 -39.80 -4.95
CA GLN A 173 -25.09 -40.21 -6.31
C GLN A 173 -25.66 -39.17 -7.29
N ILE A 174 -24.80 -38.54 -8.09
CA ILE A 174 -25.18 -37.54 -9.10
C ILE A 174 -25.28 -38.20 -10.48
N THR A 175 -24.48 -39.24 -10.74
CA THR A 175 -24.55 -40.14 -11.92
C THR A 175 -24.09 -41.55 -11.52
N ASP A 176 -24.27 -42.56 -12.40
CA ASP A 176 -23.85 -43.95 -12.16
C ASP A 176 -22.34 -44.10 -11.87
N GLU A 177 -21.52 -43.12 -12.30
CA GLU A 177 -20.06 -43.11 -12.09
C GLU A 177 -19.56 -42.00 -11.14
N ALA A 178 -20.35 -40.95 -10.86
CA ALA A 178 -19.95 -39.87 -9.95
C ALA A 178 -20.94 -39.71 -8.77
N GLY A 179 -20.46 -40.01 -7.56
CA GLY A 179 -21.15 -39.71 -6.31
C GLY A 179 -20.33 -38.78 -5.44
N LEU A 180 -20.94 -37.70 -4.96
CA LEU A 180 -20.34 -36.83 -3.95
C LEU A 180 -20.65 -37.38 -2.56
N THR A 181 -19.62 -37.75 -1.82
CA THR A 181 -19.72 -38.05 -0.39
C THR A 181 -19.59 -36.74 0.38
N PHE A 182 -20.69 -36.30 0.99
CA PHE A 182 -20.67 -35.17 1.92
C PHE A 182 -20.72 -35.69 3.36
N GLY A 183 -19.60 -35.54 4.07
CA GLY A 183 -19.47 -35.81 5.49
C GLY A 183 -19.92 -34.62 6.33
N GLY A 184 -20.33 -34.88 7.58
CA GLY A 184 -20.73 -33.84 8.51
C GLY A 184 -19.65 -32.79 8.82
N VAL A 185 -18.37 -33.15 8.65
CA VAL A 185 -17.24 -32.20 8.76
C VAL A 185 -17.33 -31.11 7.69
N GLN A 186 -17.60 -31.50 6.45
CA GLN A 186 -17.68 -30.56 5.33
C GLN A 186 -18.86 -29.62 5.50
N VAL A 187 -20.03 -30.14 5.92
CA VAL A 187 -21.20 -29.31 6.23
C VAL A 187 -20.89 -28.33 7.38
N ALA A 188 -20.22 -28.79 8.43
CA ALA A 188 -19.85 -27.93 9.55
C ALA A 188 -18.86 -26.82 9.13
N PHE A 189 -17.85 -27.12 8.29
CA PHE A 189 -16.97 -26.10 7.72
C PHE A 189 -17.70 -25.13 6.79
N LEU A 190 -18.61 -25.60 5.95
CA LEU A 190 -19.39 -24.73 5.07
C LEU A 190 -20.22 -23.74 5.87
N VAL A 191 -20.97 -24.23 6.87
CA VAL A 191 -21.80 -23.38 7.75
C VAL A 191 -20.93 -22.39 8.52
N ALA A 192 -19.84 -22.85 9.14
CA ALA A 192 -18.93 -21.99 9.87
C ALA A 192 -18.26 -20.94 8.97
N GLY A 193 -17.87 -21.33 7.74
CA GLY A 193 -17.25 -20.45 6.75
C GLY A 193 -18.20 -19.36 6.26
N VAL A 194 -19.45 -19.72 5.95
CA VAL A 194 -20.49 -18.75 5.55
C VAL A 194 -20.80 -17.77 6.69
N LEU A 195 -20.94 -18.27 7.92
CA LEU A 195 -21.16 -17.42 9.10
C LEU A 195 -19.97 -16.48 9.34
N ALA A 196 -18.74 -17.00 9.28
CA ALA A 196 -17.53 -16.21 9.44
C ALA A 196 -17.37 -15.15 8.34
N ALA A 197 -17.66 -15.50 7.09
CA ALA A 197 -17.65 -14.55 5.98
C ALA A 197 -18.73 -13.47 6.16
N GLY A 198 -19.94 -13.84 6.61
CA GLY A 198 -21.02 -12.91 6.92
C GLY A 198 -20.66 -11.93 8.05
N VAL A 199 -20.08 -12.44 9.14
CA VAL A 199 -19.54 -11.61 10.23
C VAL A 199 -18.42 -10.72 9.70
N GLY A 200 -17.52 -11.24 8.87
CA GLY A 200 -16.45 -10.47 8.23
C GLY A 200 -16.98 -9.33 7.37
N VAL A 201 -18.03 -9.56 6.56
CA VAL A 201 -18.68 -8.54 5.74
C VAL A 201 -19.36 -7.49 6.61
N ALA A 202 -20.06 -7.91 7.68
CA ALA A 202 -20.70 -6.99 8.61
C ALA A 202 -19.67 -6.11 9.36
N SER A 203 -18.60 -6.73 9.87
CA SER A 203 -17.46 -6.03 10.48
C SER A 203 -16.81 -5.08 9.48
N PHE A 204 -16.53 -5.52 8.25
CA PHE A 204 -15.96 -4.68 7.20
C PHE A 204 -16.85 -3.47 6.90
N ARG A 205 -18.16 -3.66 6.72
CA ARG A 205 -19.11 -2.55 6.46
C ARG A 205 -19.18 -1.57 7.63
N SER A 206 -19.21 -2.07 8.87
CA SER A 206 -19.28 -1.23 10.07
C SER A 206 -18.00 -0.44 10.35
N MET A 207 -16.86 -0.92 9.83
CA MET A 207 -15.53 -0.35 10.06
C MET A 207 -14.94 0.34 8.83
N ASN A 208 -15.64 0.31 7.68
CA ASN A 208 -15.14 0.92 6.45
C ASN A 208 -15.11 2.44 6.60
N ASP A 209 -13.91 2.98 6.72
CA ASP A 209 -13.62 4.41 6.86
C ASP A 209 -13.69 5.17 5.53
N ARG A 210 -13.86 4.47 4.40
CA ARG A 210 -13.96 5.07 3.05
C ARG A 210 -15.11 4.45 2.24
N PRO A 211 -16.38 4.81 2.53
CA PRO A 211 -17.51 4.39 1.69
C PRO A 211 -17.40 5.09 0.32
N GLY A 212 -17.15 4.33 -0.75
CA GLY A 212 -17.08 4.84 -2.14
C GLY A 212 -15.83 4.42 -2.92
N VAL A 213 -14.74 4.04 -2.25
CA VAL A 213 -13.51 3.56 -2.91
C VAL A 213 -13.46 2.03 -2.86
N SER A 214 -13.51 1.36 -4.02
CA SER A 214 -13.46 -0.10 -4.04
C SER A 214 -12.07 -0.60 -3.60
N VAL A 215 -12.05 -1.60 -2.71
CA VAL A 215 -10.81 -2.27 -2.26
C VAL A 215 -10.05 -2.80 -3.47
N LEU A 216 -10.78 -3.31 -4.46
CA LEU A 216 -10.24 -3.87 -5.70
C LEU A 216 -9.61 -2.80 -6.59
N ALA A 217 -10.15 -1.58 -6.65
CA ALA A 217 -9.50 -0.47 -7.35
C ALA A 217 -8.21 -0.03 -6.64
N GLU A 218 -8.17 -0.01 -5.31
CA GLU A 218 -6.97 0.33 -4.55
C GLU A 218 -5.88 -0.75 -4.67
N LEU A 219 -6.27 -2.03 -4.65
CA LEU A 219 -5.39 -3.15 -4.93
C LEU A 219 -4.94 -3.17 -6.41
N ARG A 220 -5.82 -2.87 -7.37
CA ARG A 220 -5.47 -2.76 -8.80
C ARG A 220 -4.59 -1.56 -9.11
N GLN A 221 -4.82 -0.41 -8.49
CA GLN A 221 -3.98 0.77 -8.66
C GLN A 221 -2.56 0.51 -8.13
N ARG A 222 -2.41 -0.38 -7.14
CA ARG A 222 -1.11 -0.84 -6.64
C ARG A 222 -0.51 -1.98 -7.45
N ALA A 223 -1.35 -2.88 -7.96
CA ALA A 223 -0.93 -3.95 -8.86
C ALA A 223 -0.53 -3.40 -10.25
N ARG A 224 -1.02 -2.21 -10.61
CA ARG A 224 -0.40 -1.37 -11.64
C ARG A 224 0.92 -0.88 -11.07
N SER A 225 1.99 -1.60 -11.41
CA SER A 225 3.38 -1.18 -11.24
C SER A 225 3.57 0.23 -11.81
N ALA A 226 4.61 0.92 -11.34
CA ALA A 226 5.17 2.08 -12.05
C ALA A 226 5.08 1.85 -13.56
N THR A 227 4.43 2.77 -14.27
CA THR A 227 4.27 2.66 -15.72
C THR A 227 5.39 3.46 -16.34
N TYR A 228 6.32 2.75 -16.97
CA TYR A 228 7.34 3.34 -17.82
C TYR A 228 6.79 3.36 -19.25
N ALA A 229 7.13 4.38 -20.03
CA ALA A 229 6.67 4.43 -21.40
C ALA A 229 7.36 3.31 -22.21
N PRO A 230 6.63 2.58 -23.06
CA PRO A 230 7.22 1.47 -23.83
C PRO A 230 8.14 1.94 -24.96
N ALA A 231 8.10 3.24 -25.30
CA ALA A 231 8.90 3.88 -26.33
C ALA A 231 9.44 5.22 -25.81
N GLY A 232 10.55 5.64 -26.41
CA GLY A 232 11.28 6.85 -26.02
C GLY A 232 12.04 6.69 -24.71
N LEU A 233 12.69 7.77 -24.27
CA LEU A 233 13.40 7.82 -23.00
C LEU A 233 12.91 9.03 -22.21
N PHE A 234 12.68 8.85 -20.91
CA PHE A 234 12.17 9.92 -20.04
C PHE A 234 13.15 10.13 -18.89
N VAL A 235 13.81 11.28 -18.88
CA VAL A 235 14.82 11.66 -17.90
C VAL A 235 14.33 12.87 -17.12
N ALA A 236 14.29 12.76 -15.80
CA ALA A 236 13.97 13.87 -14.90
C ALA A 236 15.21 14.32 -14.13
N LEU A 237 15.42 15.63 -14.02
CA LEU A 237 16.47 16.20 -13.18
C LEU A 237 15.85 16.77 -11.92
N GLU A 238 16.29 16.26 -10.78
CA GLU A 238 15.78 16.58 -9.44
C GLU A 238 16.90 17.06 -8.53
N GLY A 239 16.53 17.69 -7.41
CA GLY A 239 17.49 18.26 -6.45
C GLY A 239 17.05 19.59 -5.85
N GLY A 240 17.75 19.99 -4.80
CA GLY A 240 17.49 21.24 -4.06
C GLY A 240 17.75 22.51 -4.88
N GLU A 241 17.56 23.67 -4.24
CA GLU A 241 17.82 24.96 -4.88
C GLU A 241 19.32 25.13 -5.21
N GLY A 242 19.62 25.78 -6.33
CA GLY A 242 21.00 26.03 -6.77
C GLY A 242 21.80 24.80 -7.24
N ALA A 243 21.19 23.61 -7.29
CA ALA A 243 21.87 22.36 -7.66
C ALA A 243 22.27 22.25 -9.15
N GLY A 244 21.84 23.17 -10.02
CA GLY A 244 22.22 23.18 -11.44
C GLY A 244 21.30 22.40 -12.38
N LYS A 245 20.10 21.99 -11.93
CA LYS A 245 19.13 21.20 -12.71
C LYS A 245 18.85 21.75 -14.11
N SER A 246 18.45 23.02 -14.21
CA SER A 246 18.12 23.64 -15.50
C SER A 246 19.33 23.76 -16.44
N THR A 247 20.54 23.84 -15.89
CA THR A 247 21.78 23.85 -16.68
C THR A 247 22.04 22.46 -17.23
N GLN A 248 22.01 21.44 -16.37
CA GLN A 248 22.27 20.05 -16.78
C GLN A 248 21.20 19.52 -17.74
N ALA A 249 19.93 19.89 -17.56
CA ALA A 249 18.83 19.49 -18.44
C ALA A 249 19.04 20.05 -19.86
N ARG A 250 19.40 21.34 -19.97
CA ARG A 250 19.72 21.98 -21.26
C ARG A 250 20.92 21.34 -21.93
N ARG A 251 22.03 21.20 -21.21
CA ARG A 251 23.26 20.60 -21.74
C ARG A 251 23.00 19.18 -22.25
N LEU A 252 22.25 18.38 -21.49
CA LEU A 252 21.89 17.02 -21.91
C LEU A 252 21.06 17.05 -23.18
N ALA A 253 20.04 17.90 -23.26
CA ALA A 253 19.22 18.01 -24.45
C ALA A 253 20.01 18.47 -25.68
N ASP A 254 20.90 19.47 -25.53
CA ASP A 254 21.74 19.99 -26.60
C ASP A 254 22.69 18.92 -27.15
N VAL A 255 23.35 18.15 -26.27
CA VAL A 255 24.28 17.08 -26.67
C VAL A 255 23.55 15.94 -27.36
N LEU A 256 22.41 15.51 -26.84
CA LEU A 256 21.62 14.45 -27.47
C LEU A 256 21.03 14.90 -28.82
N GLY A 257 20.57 16.15 -28.92
CA GLY A 257 20.11 16.73 -30.18
C GLY A 257 21.24 16.85 -31.22
N ALA A 258 22.44 17.25 -30.81
CA ALA A 258 23.62 17.28 -31.69
C ALA A 258 24.03 15.89 -32.19
N ARG A 259 23.64 14.81 -31.48
CA ARG A 259 23.80 13.41 -31.89
C ARG A 259 22.67 12.91 -32.81
N GLY A 260 21.72 13.78 -33.19
CA GLY A 260 20.63 13.46 -34.12
C GLY A 260 19.42 12.79 -33.47
N LEU A 261 19.31 12.80 -32.15
CA LEU A 261 18.11 12.32 -31.45
C LEU A 261 17.05 13.44 -31.40
N ASP A 262 15.78 13.06 -31.51
CA ASP A 262 14.67 13.97 -31.24
C ASP A 262 14.50 14.13 -29.73
N VAL A 263 14.76 15.34 -29.23
CA VAL A 263 14.75 15.64 -27.79
C VAL A 263 13.76 16.75 -27.47
N VAL A 264 12.90 16.48 -26.50
CA VAL A 264 11.99 17.46 -25.90
C VAL A 264 12.54 17.86 -24.54
N LEU A 265 13.09 19.08 -24.47
CA LEU A 265 13.42 19.72 -23.21
C LEU A 265 12.19 20.41 -22.64
N THR A 266 11.88 20.15 -21.36
CA THR A 266 10.75 20.75 -20.65
C THR A 266 11.06 21.00 -19.17
N ARG A 267 10.12 21.60 -18.43
CA ARG A 267 10.22 21.88 -16.99
C ARG A 267 8.87 21.88 -16.28
N GLU A 268 8.88 21.53 -15.00
CA GLU A 268 7.70 21.62 -14.15
C GLU A 268 7.95 22.49 -12.91
N PRO A 269 7.00 23.36 -12.52
CA PRO A 269 5.78 23.71 -13.24
C PRO A 269 6.04 24.72 -14.36
N GLY A 270 5.16 24.79 -15.36
CA GLY A 270 5.11 25.96 -16.24
C GLY A 270 5.29 25.77 -17.75
N ASP A 271 5.54 24.57 -18.28
CA ASP A 271 5.80 24.42 -19.72
C ASP A 271 4.54 24.31 -20.61
N THR A 272 3.35 24.47 -20.02
CA THR A 272 2.07 24.59 -20.75
C THR A 272 1.41 25.94 -20.47
N ALA A 273 0.43 26.35 -21.28
CA ALA A 273 -0.31 27.59 -21.04
C ALA A 273 -1.00 27.61 -19.66
N VAL A 274 -1.65 26.50 -19.30
CA VAL A 274 -2.25 26.30 -17.97
C VAL A 274 -1.16 26.24 -16.90
N GLY A 275 -0.08 25.50 -17.16
CA GLY A 275 1.05 25.37 -16.25
C GLY A 275 1.70 26.71 -15.92
N ARG A 276 1.80 27.64 -16.89
CA ARG A 276 2.30 29.00 -16.64
C ARG A 276 1.42 29.74 -15.63
N SER A 277 0.11 29.73 -15.82
CA SER A 277 -0.82 30.34 -14.86
C SER A 277 -0.74 29.69 -13.48
N VAL A 278 -0.57 28.36 -13.41
CA VAL A 278 -0.34 27.67 -12.14
C VAL A 278 0.98 28.11 -11.51
N ARG A 279 2.08 28.15 -12.29
CA ARG A 279 3.40 28.56 -11.85
C ARG A 279 3.39 29.97 -11.26
N ASP A 280 2.71 30.90 -11.92
CA ASP A 280 2.55 32.27 -11.46
C ASP A 280 1.90 32.27 -10.06
N VAL A 281 0.81 31.53 -9.87
CA VAL A 281 0.15 31.42 -8.55
C VAL A 281 1.07 30.78 -7.50
N VAL A 282 1.75 29.68 -7.81
CA VAL A 282 2.50 28.95 -6.77
C VAL A 282 3.85 29.58 -6.42
N LEU A 283 4.45 30.38 -7.31
CA LEU A 283 5.77 30.98 -7.09
C LEU A 283 5.74 32.48 -6.79
N ASP A 284 4.72 33.22 -7.24
CA ASP A 284 4.63 34.67 -7.01
C ASP A 284 4.46 34.97 -5.50
N PRO A 285 5.41 35.71 -4.88
CA PRO A 285 5.28 36.14 -3.50
C PRO A 285 4.01 36.97 -3.22
N ALA A 286 3.47 37.66 -4.24
CA ALA A 286 2.25 38.47 -4.12
C ALA A 286 0.98 37.62 -3.91
N THR A 287 1.02 36.32 -4.24
CA THR A 287 -0.09 35.38 -3.98
C THR A 287 -0.37 35.21 -2.47
N GLY A 288 0.63 35.47 -1.62
CA GLY A 288 0.51 35.31 -0.17
C GLY A 288 0.55 33.84 0.27
N VAL A 289 -0.06 33.55 1.43
CA VAL A 289 0.02 32.23 2.06
C VAL A 289 -1.01 31.28 1.46
N LEU A 290 -0.54 30.27 0.72
CA LEU A 290 -1.35 29.14 0.28
C LEU A 290 -1.41 28.06 1.36
N SER A 291 -2.57 27.38 1.48
CA SER A 291 -2.62 26.15 2.26
C SER A 291 -1.73 25.08 1.60
N ALA A 292 -1.07 24.23 2.40
CA ALA A 292 -0.21 23.17 1.87
C ALA A 292 -0.94 22.23 0.88
N ARG A 293 -2.24 21.95 1.14
CA ARG A 293 -3.06 21.16 0.22
C ARG A 293 -3.37 21.89 -1.08
N THR A 294 -3.63 23.20 -1.02
CA THR A 294 -3.85 24.03 -2.22
C THR A 294 -2.60 24.01 -3.10
N GLU A 295 -1.43 24.24 -2.51
CA GLU A 295 -0.14 24.18 -3.20
C GLU A 295 0.07 22.81 -3.87
N ALA A 296 -0.10 21.70 -3.13
CA ALA A 296 0.05 20.36 -3.67
C ALA A 296 -0.93 20.04 -4.82
N LEU A 297 -2.19 20.49 -4.73
CA LEU A 297 -3.19 20.30 -5.77
C LEU A 297 -2.88 21.12 -7.03
N LEU A 298 -2.37 22.34 -6.88
CA LEU A 298 -1.95 23.18 -8.00
C LEU A 298 -0.77 22.54 -8.75
N TYR A 299 0.25 22.08 -8.03
CA TYR A 299 1.35 21.31 -8.65
C TYR A 299 0.84 20.05 -9.35
N ALA A 300 -0.10 19.29 -8.73
CA ALA A 300 -0.67 18.12 -9.38
C ALA A 300 -1.46 18.46 -10.66
N ALA A 301 -2.16 19.60 -10.70
CA ALA A 301 -2.88 20.07 -11.87
C ALA A 301 -1.95 20.45 -13.03
N ASP A 302 -0.85 21.16 -12.75
CA ASP A 302 0.19 21.46 -13.75
C ASP A 302 0.79 20.18 -14.34
N LYS A 303 1.14 19.20 -13.49
CA LYS A 303 1.69 17.91 -13.95
C LYS A 303 0.73 17.11 -14.82
N ALA A 304 -0.56 17.08 -14.47
CA ALA A 304 -1.57 16.40 -15.28
C ALA A 304 -1.64 16.98 -16.69
N GLU A 305 -1.70 18.32 -16.81
CA GLU A 305 -1.72 18.99 -18.12
C GLU A 305 -0.40 18.77 -18.86
N HIS A 306 0.73 18.91 -18.17
CA HIS A 306 2.05 18.76 -18.79
C HIS A 306 2.28 17.35 -19.34
N VAL A 307 1.93 16.31 -18.58
CA VAL A 307 2.00 14.93 -19.06
C VAL A 307 1.11 14.70 -20.27
N ALA A 308 -0.14 15.18 -20.23
CA ALA A 308 -1.11 14.98 -21.30
C ALA A 308 -0.73 15.71 -22.61
N ARG A 309 -0.11 16.89 -22.51
CA ARG A 309 0.16 17.75 -23.68
C ARG A 309 1.57 17.65 -24.22
N VAL A 310 2.56 17.33 -23.39
CA VAL A 310 3.97 17.41 -23.76
C VAL A 310 4.64 16.05 -23.60
N VAL A 311 4.69 15.52 -22.38
CA VAL A 311 5.53 14.34 -22.07
C VAL A 311 5.02 13.09 -22.79
N ARG A 312 3.75 12.73 -22.62
CA ARG A 312 3.21 11.49 -23.19
C ARG A 312 3.23 11.51 -24.72
N PRO A 313 2.77 12.58 -25.41
CA PRO A 313 2.86 12.64 -26.87
C PRO A 313 4.29 12.51 -27.41
N ALA A 314 5.31 13.05 -26.73
CA ALA A 314 6.70 12.91 -27.12
C ALA A 314 7.22 11.47 -26.97
N LEU A 315 6.93 10.85 -25.82
CA LEU A 315 7.31 9.44 -25.57
C LEU A 315 6.61 8.48 -26.54
N ASP A 316 5.34 8.73 -26.87
CA ASP A 316 4.59 7.93 -27.85
C ASP A 316 5.21 8.00 -29.27
N ARG A 317 5.95 9.08 -29.58
CA ARG A 317 6.73 9.22 -30.83
C ARG A 317 8.13 8.62 -30.74
N GLY A 318 8.53 8.07 -29.60
CA GLY A 318 9.86 7.51 -29.37
C GLY A 318 10.94 8.55 -29.06
N GLU A 319 10.56 9.79 -28.74
CA GLU A 319 11.49 10.88 -28.47
C GLU A 319 12.13 10.77 -27.08
N VAL A 320 13.25 11.45 -26.87
CA VAL A 320 13.84 11.63 -25.54
C VAL A 320 13.22 12.85 -24.87
N VAL A 321 12.58 12.67 -23.72
CA VAL A 321 12.05 13.77 -22.90
C VAL A 321 13.02 14.02 -21.74
N VAL A 322 13.53 15.26 -21.65
CA VAL A 322 14.35 15.72 -20.53
C VAL A 322 13.58 16.80 -19.78
N THR A 323 13.22 16.54 -18.52
CA THR A 323 12.44 17.49 -17.70
C THR A 323 13.24 18.01 -16.51
N ASP A 324 13.22 19.33 -16.29
CA ASP A 324 13.64 19.93 -15.02
C ASP A 324 12.49 19.84 -14.01
N ARG A 325 12.67 18.97 -13.02
CA ARG A 325 11.69 18.52 -12.02
C ARG A 325 10.56 17.65 -12.60
N TYR A 326 10.06 16.77 -11.75
CA TYR A 326 8.88 15.95 -11.97
C TYR A 326 8.13 15.71 -10.65
N VAL A 327 7.47 14.56 -10.50
CA VAL A 327 6.69 14.19 -9.30
C VAL A 327 7.54 14.19 -8.04
N ASP A 328 8.81 13.83 -8.12
CA ASP A 328 9.64 13.60 -6.94
C ASP A 328 9.96 14.95 -6.23
N SER A 329 10.08 16.04 -6.98
CA SER A 329 10.01 17.41 -6.44
C SER A 329 8.74 17.65 -5.61
N THR A 330 7.57 17.20 -6.06
CA THR A 330 6.32 17.39 -5.28
C THR A 330 6.32 16.56 -3.99
N LEU A 331 6.91 15.38 -4.00
CA LEU A 331 7.05 14.56 -2.79
C LEU A 331 8.00 15.20 -1.78
N ALA A 332 9.12 15.74 -2.24
CA ALA A 332 10.11 16.38 -1.39
C ALA A 332 9.60 17.71 -0.81
N TYR A 333 9.08 18.62 -1.65
CA TYR A 333 8.66 19.95 -1.20
C TYR A 333 7.29 19.95 -0.52
N GLN A 334 6.26 19.41 -1.18
CA GLN A 334 4.90 19.45 -0.63
C GLN A 334 4.63 18.29 0.34
N GLY A 335 5.27 17.13 0.17
CA GLY A 335 5.21 16.04 1.15
C GLY A 335 6.04 16.38 2.38
N ALA A 336 7.36 16.17 2.29
CA ALA A 336 8.26 16.29 3.44
C ALA A 336 8.48 17.75 3.90
N GLY A 337 8.57 18.70 2.97
CA GLY A 337 8.78 20.11 3.30
C GLY A 337 7.59 20.75 4.04
N ARG A 338 6.36 20.54 3.53
CA ARG A 338 5.12 21.12 4.08
C ARG A 338 4.40 20.24 5.13
N GLU A 339 5.07 19.18 5.62
CA GLU A 339 4.53 18.25 6.63
C GLU A 339 3.20 17.58 6.25
N LEU A 340 2.94 17.42 4.96
CA LEU A 340 1.85 16.56 4.49
C LEU A 340 2.31 15.10 4.56
N THR A 341 1.36 14.18 4.69
CA THR A 341 1.66 12.76 4.55
C THR A 341 2.16 12.51 3.12
N VAL A 342 3.44 12.13 2.95
CA VAL A 342 4.06 11.90 1.63
C VAL A 342 3.22 10.92 0.80
N GLN A 343 2.66 9.88 1.42
CA GLN A 343 1.84 8.88 0.74
C GLN A 343 0.49 9.44 0.24
N GLU A 344 -0.03 10.51 0.84
CA GLU A 344 -1.23 11.19 0.35
C GLU A 344 -0.89 12.03 -0.87
N VAL A 345 0.19 12.80 -0.81
CA VAL A 345 0.69 13.61 -1.93
C VAL A 345 1.07 12.72 -3.11
N GLU A 346 1.77 11.62 -2.86
CA GLU A 346 2.14 10.65 -3.89
C GLU A 346 0.91 10.08 -4.59
N ARG A 347 -0.14 9.69 -3.85
CA ARG A 347 -1.35 9.15 -4.47
C ARG A 347 -1.98 10.15 -5.46
N VAL A 348 -2.01 11.43 -5.09
CA VAL A 348 -2.56 12.49 -5.95
C VAL A 348 -1.65 12.74 -7.15
N ALA A 349 -0.35 12.91 -6.93
CA ALA A 349 0.61 13.17 -8.01
C ALA A 349 0.67 12.00 -9.01
N ARG A 350 0.72 10.75 -8.52
CA ARG A 350 0.72 9.57 -9.40
C ARG A 350 -0.62 9.33 -10.08
N TRP A 351 -1.74 9.76 -9.50
CA TRP A 351 -3.01 9.74 -10.20
C TRP A 351 -3.02 10.78 -11.33
N ALA A 352 -2.55 12.00 -11.05
CA ALA A 352 -2.46 13.10 -12.01
C ALA A 352 -1.58 12.73 -13.23
N THR A 353 -0.49 11.98 -13.01
CA THR A 353 0.41 11.55 -14.08
C THR A 353 0.13 10.14 -14.62
N GLU A 354 -1.04 9.56 -14.30
CA GLU A 354 -1.42 8.20 -14.73
C GLU A 354 -0.36 7.12 -14.43
N GLN A 355 0.32 7.24 -13.28
CA GLN A 355 1.41 6.37 -12.83
C GLN A 355 2.70 6.44 -13.67
N LEU A 356 2.82 7.38 -14.63
CA LEU A 356 4.03 7.56 -15.42
C LEU A 356 5.25 7.83 -14.51
N ARG A 357 6.35 7.14 -14.78
CA ARG A 357 7.67 7.34 -14.14
C ARG A 357 8.71 7.71 -15.18
N PRO A 358 9.70 8.56 -14.82
CA PRO A 358 10.94 8.66 -15.57
C PRO A 358 11.65 7.30 -15.61
N HIS A 359 12.28 7.00 -16.73
CA HIS A 359 13.22 5.87 -16.84
C HIS A 359 14.50 6.15 -16.04
N LEU A 360 14.85 7.43 -15.90
CA LEU A 360 15.94 7.89 -15.06
C LEU A 360 15.56 9.17 -14.33
N THR A 361 15.76 9.20 -13.02
CA THR A 361 15.77 10.41 -12.21
C THR A 361 17.22 10.71 -11.81
N VAL A 362 17.75 11.82 -12.29
CA VAL A 362 19.07 12.34 -11.90
C VAL A 362 18.88 13.26 -10.70
N LEU A 363 19.32 12.82 -9.52
CA LEU A 363 19.33 13.63 -8.31
C LEU A 363 20.67 14.37 -8.19
N LEU A 364 20.64 15.69 -8.44
CA LEU A 364 21.76 16.59 -8.18
C LEU A 364 21.78 16.96 -6.68
N ASP A 365 22.60 16.25 -5.92
CA ASP A 365 22.70 16.40 -4.46
C ASP A 365 23.71 17.49 -4.11
N LEU A 366 23.21 18.60 -3.53
CA LEU A 366 24.01 19.73 -3.10
C LEU A 366 23.71 20.05 -1.62
N PRO A 367 24.73 20.38 -0.79
CA PRO A 367 24.49 20.99 0.52
C PRO A 367 23.59 22.22 0.40
N VAL A 368 22.60 22.31 1.30
CA VAL A 368 21.53 23.33 1.24
C VAL A 368 22.10 24.74 1.28
N GLU A 369 23.07 24.97 2.15
CA GLU A 369 23.70 26.27 2.36
C GLU A 369 24.43 26.75 1.09
N GLU A 370 25.11 25.83 0.41
CA GLU A 370 25.79 26.12 -0.87
C GLU A 370 24.76 26.40 -1.98
N GLY A 371 23.66 25.64 -2.01
CA GLY A 371 22.56 25.86 -2.94
C GLY A 371 21.90 27.22 -2.79
N LEU A 372 21.56 27.60 -1.56
CA LEU A 372 20.97 28.91 -1.25
C LEU A 372 21.95 30.05 -1.56
N ARG A 373 23.26 29.86 -1.34
CA ARG A 373 24.29 30.84 -1.73
C ARG A 373 24.30 31.05 -3.24
N ARG A 374 24.25 29.98 -4.04
CA ARG A 374 24.20 30.06 -5.51
C ARG A 374 22.95 30.80 -6.00
N VAL A 375 21.79 30.55 -5.40
CA VAL A 375 20.53 31.24 -5.76
C VAL A 375 20.54 32.71 -5.33
N GLY A 376 21.10 33.04 -4.17
CA GLY A 376 21.22 34.42 -3.70
C GLY A 376 22.09 35.33 -4.59
N HIS A 377 22.90 34.76 -5.48
CA HIS A 377 23.66 35.50 -6.48
C HIS A 377 22.87 35.77 -7.78
N LEU A 378 21.63 35.29 -7.91
CA LEU A 378 20.78 35.52 -9.08
C LEU A 378 19.95 36.80 -8.88
N ASP A 379 20.15 37.81 -9.72
CA ASP A 379 19.44 39.10 -9.70
C ASP A 379 17.97 39.01 -10.17
N ARG A 380 17.17 38.08 -9.62
CA ARG A 380 15.76 37.87 -9.99
C ARG A 380 14.74 37.94 -8.85
N GLY A 381 15.20 38.23 -7.63
CA GLY A 381 14.37 38.14 -6.42
C GLY A 381 14.05 36.68 -6.05
N HIS A 382 13.79 36.44 -4.77
CA HIS A 382 13.47 35.10 -4.28
C HIS A 382 12.00 34.76 -4.50
N ASP A 383 11.74 33.60 -5.11
CA ASP A 383 10.37 33.09 -5.19
C ASP A 383 9.85 32.62 -3.83
N ARG A 384 8.54 32.33 -3.75
CA ARG A 384 7.90 31.96 -2.47
C ARG A 384 8.51 30.71 -1.81
N ILE A 385 9.04 29.76 -2.57
CA ILE A 385 9.65 28.53 -2.04
C ILE A 385 11.10 28.78 -1.64
N GLU A 386 11.83 29.62 -2.38
CA GLU A 386 13.19 30.05 -2.06
C GLU A 386 13.25 30.88 -0.76
N GLN A 387 12.12 31.46 -0.32
CA GLN A 387 12.00 32.20 0.96
C GLN A 387 11.77 31.31 2.18
N GLU A 388 11.63 29.99 2.02
CA GLU A 388 11.42 29.09 3.14
C GLU A 388 12.67 28.97 4.04
N PRO A 389 12.51 28.63 5.34
CA PRO A 389 13.65 28.45 6.24
C PRO A 389 14.61 27.35 5.77
N VAL A 390 15.89 27.44 6.12
CA VAL A 390 16.92 26.41 5.83
C VAL A 390 16.45 24.99 6.20
N GLU A 391 15.70 24.88 7.30
CA GLU A 391 15.22 23.60 7.82
C GLU A 391 14.19 22.93 6.91
N PHE A 392 13.41 23.73 6.17
CA PHE A 392 12.53 23.23 5.11
C PHE A 392 13.37 22.60 3.99
N HIS A 393 14.40 23.31 3.52
CA HIS A 393 15.27 22.82 2.44
C HIS A 393 16.11 21.60 2.85
N ARG A 394 16.50 21.48 4.13
CA ARG A 394 17.13 20.27 4.67
C ARG A 394 16.19 19.07 4.60
N ARG A 395 14.93 19.22 5.05
CA ARG A 395 13.91 18.15 4.92
C ARG A 395 13.67 17.74 3.46
N VAL A 396 13.64 18.71 2.55
CA VAL A 396 13.51 18.46 1.10
C VAL A 396 14.68 17.60 0.60
N ARG A 397 15.93 18.00 0.89
CA ARG A 397 17.13 17.26 0.49
C ARG A 397 17.16 15.84 1.05
N ASP A 398 16.88 15.68 2.34
CA ASP A 398 16.85 14.37 2.99
C ASP A 398 15.79 13.47 2.36
N HIS A 399 14.64 14.03 1.99
CA HIS A 399 13.59 13.25 1.34
C HIS A 399 13.98 12.80 -0.07
N PHE A 400 14.66 13.63 -0.86
CA PHE A 400 15.18 13.20 -2.15
C PHE A 400 16.13 12.01 -2.02
N ARG A 401 17.01 12.01 -1.03
CA ARG A 401 17.91 10.88 -0.75
C ARG A 401 17.15 9.61 -0.38
N VAL A 402 16.11 9.72 0.45
CA VAL A 402 15.23 8.59 0.78
C VAL A 402 14.53 8.02 -0.46
N LEU A 403 14.09 8.86 -1.40
CA LEU A 403 13.50 8.39 -2.66
C LEU A 403 14.54 7.66 -3.51
N ALA A 404 15.75 8.20 -3.64
CA ALA A 404 16.82 7.59 -4.42
C ALA A 404 17.29 6.24 -3.84
N GLU A 405 17.41 6.13 -2.52
CA GLU A 405 17.75 4.88 -1.84
C GLU A 405 16.68 3.78 -2.01
N ALA A 406 15.42 4.18 -2.18
CA ALA A 406 14.31 3.26 -2.35
C ALA A 406 14.20 2.67 -3.77
N ASP A 407 14.78 3.33 -4.77
CA ASP A 407 14.72 2.94 -6.18
C ASP A 407 16.06 3.17 -6.92
N PRO A 408 17.16 2.51 -6.48
CA PRO A 408 18.51 2.78 -6.98
C PRO A 408 18.71 2.41 -8.46
N GLU A 409 17.82 1.61 -9.05
CA GLU A 409 17.90 1.23 -10.46
C GLU A 409 17.52 2.39 -11.39
N HIS A 410 16.53 3.20 -10.98
CA HIS A 410 16.01 4.33 -11.74
C HIS A 410 16.57 5.67 -11.29
N TYR A 411 17.49 5.68 -10.33
CA TYR A 411 18.11 6.89 -9.81
C TYR A 411 19.62 6.95 -10.12
N LEU A 412 20.07 8.14 -10.51
CA LEU A 412 21.48 8.51 -10.50
C LEU A 412 21.66 9.65 -9.50
N VAL A 413 22.31 9.40 -8.38
CA VAL A 413 22.68 10.44 -7.42
C VAL A 413 24.05 11.00 -7.79
N VAL A 414 24.12 12.30 -8.08
CA VAL A 414 25.35 13.00 -8.47
C VAL A 414 25.67 14.06 -7.43
N ASP A 415 26.92 14.09 -6.97
CA ASP A 415 27.43 15.17 -6.13
C ASP A 415 27.52 16.47 -6.94
N ALA A 416 26.63 17.41 -6.66
CA ALA A 416 26.53 18.68 -7.37
C ALA A 416 27.55 19.74 -6.86
N THR A 417 28.45 19.35 -5.94
CA THR A 417 29.62 20.17 -5.58
C THR A 417 30.75 20.08 -6.61
N LEU A 418 30.74 19.03 -7.45
CA LEU A 418 31.68 18.86 -8.56
C LEU A 418 31.53 19.97 -9.63
N PRO A 419 32.57 20.20 -10.46
CA PRO A 419 32.46 21.09 -11.60
C PRO A 419 31.33 20.68 -12.56
N ASP A 420 30.66 21.68 -13.16
CA ASP A 420 29.50 21.45 -14.03
C ASP A 420 29.76 20.48 -15.18
N ASP A 421 30.99 20.45 -15.71
CA ASP A 421 31.40 19.52 -16.78
C ASP A 421 31.48 18.07 -16.28
N GLU A 422 32.06 17.84 -15.10
CA GLU A 422 32.13 16.50 -14.50
C GLU A 422 30.73 15.96 -14.16
N VAL A 423 29.86 16.82 -13.62
CA VAL A 423 28.45 16.46 -13.39
C VAL A 423 27.77 16.09 -14.71
N HIS A 424 28.01 16.86 -15.76
CA HIS A 424 27.42 16.61 -17.07
C HIS A 424 27.89 15.26 -17.67
N ASP A 425 29.18 14.97 -17.58
CA ASP A 425 29.76 13.73 -18.10
C ASP A 425 29.18 12.49 -17.40
N LEU A 426 28.98 12.55 -16.07
CA LEU A 426 28.34 11.48 -15.31
C LEU A 426 26.88 11.25 -15.74
N VAL A 427 26.13 12.33 -15.93
CA VAL A 427 24.73 12.27 -16.38
C VAL A 427 24.65 11.68 -17.78
N LEU A 428 25.49 12.17 -18.70
CA LEU A 428 25.51 11.72 -20.08
C LEU A 428 25.89 10.25 -20.20
N ALA A 429 26.90 9.80 -19.44
CA ALA A 429 27.32 8.40 -19.43
C ALA A 429 26.16 7.47 -19.03
N ARG A 430 25.40 7.81 -17.98
CA ARG A 430 24.25 7.00 -17.56
C ARG A 430 23.11 7.01 -18.57
N VAL A 431 22.86 8.14 -19.22
CA VAL A 431 21.85 8.22 -20.28
C VAL A 431 22.25 7.39 -21.50
N ASP A 432 23.53 7.40 -21.86
CA ASP A 432 24.08 6.60 -22.96
C ASP A 432 23.92 5.09 -22.71
N GLU A 433 24.12 4.62 -21.48
CA GLU A 433 23.83 3.23 -21.11
C GLU A 433 22.36 2.85 -21.36
N LEU A 434 21.41 3.72 -20.99
CA LEU A 434 19.99 3.47 -21.17
C LEU A 434 19.59 3.50 -22.65
N LEU A 435 20.16 4.41 -23.43
CA LEU A 435 19.93 4.47 -24.88
C LEU A 435 20.45 3.20 -25.59
N GLN A 436 21.59 2.64 -25.15
CA GLN A 436 22.11 1.38 -25.69
C GLN A 436 21.21 0.18 -25.34
N GLN A 437 20.60 0.17 -24.16
CA GLN A 437 19.66 -0.88 -23.73
C GLN A 437 18.31 -0.80 -24.44
N THR A 438 17.92 0.39 -24.89
CA THR A 438 16.63 0.68 -25.54
C THR A 438 16.73 0.70 -27.07
N GLY A 439 17.95 0.63 -27.63
CA GLY A 439 18.20 0.64 -29.07
C GLY A 439 17.57 -0.56 -29.80
N PRO A 440 17.18 -0.41 -31.09
CA PRO A 440 16.57 -1.49 -31.85
C PRO A 440 17.55 -2.64 -32.07
N THR A 441 17.06 -3.87 -31.94
CA THR A 441 17.70 -5.06 -32.52
C THR A 441 17.49 -5.09 -34.03
#